data_AF-A0A138AC38-F1
#
_entry.id   AF-A0A138AC38-F1
#
_cell.length_a   1.000
_cell.length_b   1.000
_cell.length_c   1.000
_cell.angle_alpha   90.00
_cell.angle_beta   90.00
_cell.angle_gamma   90.00
#
_symmetry.space_group_name_H-M   'P 1'
#
loop_
_entity.id
_entity.type
_entity.pdbx_description
1 polymer ?
#
loop_
_entity_poly.entity_id
_entity_poly.type
_entity_poly.pdbx_seq_one_letter_code
_entity_poly.pdbx_strand_id
1 'polypeptide(L)'
;MVRVARDREPGVTLAQVAKDFGIHEMTLTKWLRRANIDDGSKPGMTSGQSAELREANKRIRLLEQENEVLRRAAAYLSQANLPGKGSTRS
;
A
#
# COMPACT_ATOMS: atom_id res chain seq x y z
N MET A 1 -11.31 -21.44 -3.03
CA MET A 1 -12.27 -21.40 -1.91
C MET A 1 -13.38 -20.39 -2.10
N VAL A 2 -13.12 -19.10 -2.32
CA VAL A 2 -14.18 -18.09 -2.55
C VAL A 2 -15.12 -18.46 -3.69
N ARG A 3 -14.57 -18.92 -4.83
CA ARG A 3 -15.35 -19.41 -5.98
C ARG A 3 -16.29 -20.56 -5.58
N VAL A 4 -15.74 -21.61 -4.97
CA VAL A 4 -16.50 -22.77 -4.47
C VAL A 4 -17.62 -22.37 -3.50
N ALA A 5 -17.37 -21.39 -2.62
CA ALA A 5 -18.39 -20.91 -1.68
C ALA A 5 -19.48 -20.05 -2.35
N ARG A 6 -19.18 -19.38 -3.47
CA ARG A 6 -20.14 -18.62 -4.27
C ARG A 6 -20.99 -19.54 -5.15
N ASP A 7 -20.35 -20.54 -5.76
CA ASP A 7 -20.97 -21.49 -6.69
C ASP A 7 -21.52 -22.74 -5.99
N ARG A 8 -21.70 -22.68 -4.67
CA ARG A 8 -22.19 -23.80 -3.86
C ARG A 8 -23.62 -24.20 -4.27
N GLU A 9 -23.92 -25.49 -4.18
CA GLU A 9 -25.26 -25.99 -4.50
C GLU A 9 -26.33 -25.38 -3.57
N PRO A 10 -27.58 -25.22 -4.07
CA PRO A 10 -28.71 -24.81 -3.23
C PRO A 10 -28.88 -25.76 -2.05
N GLY A 11 -28.83 -25.23 -0.83
CA GLY A 11 -28.91 -26.02 0.41
C GLY A 11 -27.57 -26.29 1.09
N VAL A 12 -26.44 -26.08 0.41
CA VAL A 12 -25.11 -26.13 1.04
C VAL A 12 -24.85 -24.82 1.82
N THR A 13 -24.55 -24.96 3.10
CA THR A 13 -24.24 -23.83 3.99
C THR A 13 -22.77 -23.44 3.91
N LEU A 14 -22.45 -22.18 4.24
CA LEU A 14 -21.05 -21.74 4.36
C LEU A 14 -20.30 -22.49 5.46
N ALA A 15 -21.00 -22.91 6.51
CA ALA A 15 -20.45 -23.74 7.58
C ALA A 15 -19.99 -25.12 7.08
N GLN A 16 -20.77 -25.78 6.22
CA GLN A 16 -20.38 -27.04 5.59
C GLN A 16 -19.15 -26.87 4.70
N VAL A 17 -19.17 -25.87 3.81
CA VAL A 17 -18.01 -25.56 2.97
C VAL A 17 -16.77 -25.30 3.82
N ALA A 18 -16.89 -24.47 4.87
CA ALA A 18 -15.79 -24.18 5.77
C ALA A 18 -15.26 -25.46 6.46
N LYS A 19 -16.16 -26.34 6.91
CA LYS A 19 -15.81 -27.62 7.52
C LYS A 19 -15.08 -28.55 6.55
N ASP A 20 -15.53 -28.65 5.30
CA ASP A 20 -14.94 -29.49 4.27
C ASP A 20 -13.50 -29.05 3.94
N PHE A 21 -13.24 -27.74 3.99
CA PHE A 21 -11.90 -27.18 3.83
C PHE A 21 -11.09 -27.09 5.13
N GLY A 22 -11.64 -27.54 6.26
CA GLY A 22 -10.96 -27.51 7.57
C GLY A 22 -10.68 -26.10 8.11
N ILE A 23 -11.47 -25.10 7.69
CA ILE A 23 -11.32 -23.70 8.12
C ILE A 23 -12.49 -23.26 8.99
N HIS A 24 -12.24 -22.23 9.80
CA HIS A 24 -13.31 -21.59 10.56
C HIS A 24 -14.24 -20.81 9.61
N GLU A 25 -15.56 -20.93 9.79
CA GLU A 25 -16.57 -20.27 8.93
C GLU A 25 -16.34 -18.76 8.81
N MET A 26 -16.03 -18.10 9.92
CA MET A 26 -15.71 -16.66 9.93
C MET A 26 -14.57 -16.28 8.97
N THR A 27 -13.59 -17.16 8.75
CA THR A 27 -12.51 -16.94 7.78
C THR A 27 -13.05 -16.93 6.36
N LEU A 28 -13.92 -17.89 6.02
CA LEU A 28 -14.57 -17.96 4.72
C LEU A 28 -15.45 -16.73 4.47
N THR A 29 -16.23 -16.30 5.48
CA THR A 29 -17.06 -15.09 5.41
C THR A 29 -16.23 -13.83 5.19
N LYS A 30 -15.07 -13.71 5.84
CA LYS A 30 -14.13 -12.59 5.61
C LYS A 30 -13.62 -12.57 4.18
N TRP A 31 -13.25 -13.72 3.62
CA TRP A 31 -12.79 -13.79 2.23
C TRP A 31 -13.89 -13.48 1.22
N LEU A 32 -15.13 -13.95 1.45
CA LEU A 32 -16.29 -13.59 0.64
C LEU A 32 -16.55 -12.08 0.69
N ARG A 33 -16.49 -11.47 1.88
CA ARG A 33 -16.63 -10.01 2.03
C ARG A 33 -15.53 -9.27 1.26
N ARG A 34 -14.28 -9.72 1.35
CA ARG A 34 -13.17 -9.09 0.62
C ARG A 34 -13.36 -9.21 -0.89
N ALA A 35 -13.70 -10.40 -1.39
CA ALA A 35 -13.98 -10.60 -2.81
C ALA A 35 -15.14 -9.74 -3.30
N ASN A 36 -16.20 -9.56 -2.50
CA ASN A 36 -17.30 -8.67 -2.84
C ASN A 36 -16.87 -7.20 -2.95
N ILE A 37 -15.89 -6.76 -2.14
CA ILE A 37 -15.32 -5.41 -2.24
C ILE A 37 -14.44 -5.31 -3.48
N ASP A 38 -13.59 -6.31 -3.73
CA ASP A 38 -12.68 -6.33 -4.87
C ASP A 38 -13.44 -6.39 -6.22
N ASP A 39 -14.59 -7.07 -6.26
CA ASP A 39 -15.49 -7.11 -7.43
C ASP A 39 -16.40 -5.87 -7.55
N GLY A 40 -16.32 -4.91 -6.62
CA GLY A 40 -17.15 -3.70 -6.62
C GLY A 40 -18.61 -3.90 -6.17
N SER A 41 -19.03 -5.12 -5.84
CA SER A 41 -20.39 -5.41 -5.35
C SER A 41 -20.70 -4.83 -3.96
N LYS A 42 -19.66 -4.50 -3.18
CA LYS A 42 -19.78 -3.82 -1.89
C LYS A 42 -18.81 -2.64 -1.82
N PRO A 43 -19.20 -1.52 -1.18
CA PRO A 43 -18.28 -0.40 -0.98
C PRO A 43 -17.11 -0.80 -0.08
N GLY A 44 -15.91 -0.37 -0.45
CA GLY A 44 -14.68 -0.57 0.31
C GLY A 44 -13.43 -0.35 -0.53
N MET A 45 -12.28 -0.25 0.13
CA MET A 45 -10.97 -0.19 -0.53
C MET A 45 -10.62 -1.58 -1.07
N THR A 46 -10.40 -1.67 -2.38
CA THR A 46 -10.00 -2.92 -3.02
C THR A 46 -8.57 -3.27 -2.64
N SER A 47 -8.24 -4.56 -2.75
CA SER A 47 -6.88 -5.05 -2.55
C SER A 47 -5.88 -4.38 -3.52
N GLY A 48 -6.30 -4.11 -4.76
CA GLY A 48 -5.50 -3.40 -5.77
C GLY A 48 -5.21 -1.96 -5.36
N GLN A 49 -6.24 -1.20 -4.96
CA GLN A 49 -6.07 0.17 -4.47
C GLN A 49 -5.12 0.23 -3.26
N SER A 50 -5.19 -0.74 -2.34
CA SER A 50 -4.28 -0.78 -1.19
C SER A 50 -2.83 -1.05 -1.61
N ALA A 51 -2.60 -1.88 -2.63
CA ALA A 51 -1.27 -2.16 -3.14
C ALA A 51 -0.66 -0.94 -3.84
N GLU A 52 -1.44 -0.29 -4.71
CA GLU A 52 -1.04 0.94 -5.40
C GLU A 52 -0.68 2.05 -4.41
N LEU A 53 -1.48 2.23 -3.35
CA LEU A 53 -1.21 3.22 -2.32
C LEU A 53 0.13 2.96 -1.60
N ARG A 54 0.47 1.70 -1.35
CA ARG A 54 1.75 1.34 -0.71
C ARG A 54 2.94 1.65 -1.63
N GLU A 55 2.85 1.30 -2.90
CA GLU A 55 3.90 1.58 -3.87
C GLU A 55 4.06 3.09 -4.11
N ALA A 56 2.95 3.82 -4.19
CA ALA A 56 2.97 5.29 -4.27
C ALA A 56 3.66 5.91 -3.05
N ASN A 57 3.28 5.49 -1.83
CA ASN A 57 3.91 5.98 -0.60
C ASN A 57 5.41 5.65 -0.53
N LYS A 58 5.81 4.47 -1.00
CA LYS A 58 7.23 4.08 -1.09
C LYS A 58 7.99 4.98 -2.06
N ARG A 59 7.42 5.27 -3.23
CA ARG A 59 8.01 6.16 -4.23
C ARG A 59 8.12 7.60 -3.73
N ILE A 60 7.07 8.12 -3.09
CA ILE A 60 7.06 9.46 -2.50
C ILE A 60 8.20 9.59 -1.49
N ARG A 61 8.33 8.62 -0.56
CA ARG A 61 9.41 8.62 0.44
C ARG A 61 10.79 8.61 -0.20
N LEU A 62 11.01 7.84 -1.26
CA LEU A 62 12.29 7.82 -1.97
C LEU A 62 12.59 9.19 -2.61
N LEU A 63 11.61 9.76 -3.31
CA LEU A 63 11.76 11.07 -3.95
C LEU A 63 12.00 12.19 -2.94
N GLU A 64 11.38 12.13 -1.77
CA GLU A 64 11.62 13.09 -0.69
C GLU A 64 13.07 13.00 -0.17
N GLN A 65 13.61 11.79 -0.03
CA GLN A 65 15.00 11.57 0.36
C GLN A 65 15.98 12.09 -0.69
N GLU A 66 15.74 11.80 -1.96
CA GLU A 66 16.55 12.32 -3.07
C GLU A 66 16.53 13.84 -3.12
N ASN A 67 15.35 14.45 -2.99
CA ASN A 67 15.21 15.91 -2.93
C ASN A 67 15.99 16.52 -1.76
N GLU A 68 15.96 15.89 -0.59
CA GLU A 68 16.71 16.36 0.58
C GLU A 68 18.22 16.32 0.34
N VAL A 69 18.72 15.25 -0.28
CA VAL A 69 20.14 15.15 -0.67
C VAL A 69 20.51 16.25 -1.67
N LEU A 70 19.69 16.46 -2.70
CA LEU A 70 19.92 17.50 -3.70
C LEU A 70 19.91 18.91 -3.08
N ARG A 71 18.99 19.19 -2.17
CA ARG A 71 18.93 20.47 -1.44
C ARG A 71 20.20 20.71 -0.61
N ARG A 72 20.67 19.69 0.10
CA ARG A 72 21.92 19.78 0.88
C ARG A 72 23.13 20.02 -0.01
N ALA A 73 23.23 19.32 -1.14
CA ALA A 73 24.29 19.51 -2.11
C ALA A 73 24.27 20.93 -2.70
N ALA A 74 23.09 21.43 -3.08
CA ALA A 74 22.93 22.79 -3.59
C ALA A 74 23.30 23.86 -2.56
N ALA A 75 22.93 23.66 -1.29
CA ALA A 75 23.32 24.55 -0.20
C ALA A 75 24.84 24.59 0.00
N TYR A 76 25.50 23.42 -0.02
CA TYR A 76 26.95 23.32 0.08
C TYR A 76 27.66 24.01 -1.09
N LEU A 77 27.22 23.76 -2.33
CA LEU A 77 27.76 24.42 -3.52
C LEU A 77 27.58 25.95 -3.46
N SER A 78 26.43 26.42 -3.01
CA SER A 78 26.15 27.86 -2.87
C SER A 78 27.06 28.52 -1.84
N GLN A 79 27.41 27.82 -0.77
CA GLN A 79 28.37 28.29 0.23
C GLN A 79 29.82 28.28 -0.28
N ALA A 80 30.20 27.26 -1.06
CA ALA A 80 31.54 27.15 -1.64
C ALA A 80 31.83 28.24 -2.69
N ASN A 81 30.79 28.74 -3.37
CA ASN A 81 30.91 29.78 -4.39
C ASN A 81 30.77 31.21 -3.85
N LEU A 82 30.69 31.41 -2.53
CA LEU A 82 30.76 32.75 -1.95
C LEU A 82 32.19 33.29 -2.11
N PRO A 83 32.39 34.50 -2.68
CA PRO A 83 33.72 35.10 -2.75
C PRO A 83 34.26 35.21 -1.34
N GLY A 84 35.44 34.62 -1.11
CA GLY A 84 36.08 34.54 0.20
C GLY A 84 36.00 35.90 0.87
N LYS A 85 35.32 35.95 2.01
CA LYS A 85 35.17 37.16 2.82
C LYS A 85 36.60 37.62 3.13
N GLY A 86 37.05 38.64 2.41
CA GLY A 86 38.38 39.20 2.54
C GLY A 86 38.64 39.44 4.01
N SER A 87 39.68 38.78 4.53
CA SER A 87 40.23 39.08 5.83
C SER A 87 40.76 40.51 5.77
N THR A 88 39.91 41.48 6.10
CA THR A 88 40.36 42.84 6.37
C THR A 88 40.99 42.81 7.76
N ARG A 89 42.28 42.49 7.79
CA ARG A 89 43.13 42.66 8.97
C ARG A 89 43.60 44.13 8.95
N SER A 90 42.97 44.95 9.78
CA SER A 90 43.48 46.26 10.22
C SER A 90 43.84 46.17 11.69
#